data_AF-A0A4Y9KWG1-F1
#
_entry.id   AF-A0A4Y9KWG1-F1
#
_cell.length_a   1.000
_cell.length_b   1.000
_cell.length_c   1.000
_cell.angle_alpha   90.00
_cell.angle_beta   90.00
_cell.angle_gamma   90.00
#
_symmetry.space_group_name_H-M   'P 1'
#
loop_
_entity.id
_entity.type
_entity.pdbx_description
1 polymer ?
#
loop_
_entity_poly.entity_id
_entity_poly.type
_entity_poly.pdbx_seq_one_letter_code
_entity_poly.pdbx_strand_id
1 'polypeptide(L)'
;MRVTERDKRRLDAITTAIKPRTSLAARIESLTETQRAAYEHWRQRQSEFLRQHPGDGEAYAWHLNGRAPRLSERIKSILFGAVVHIPSEATEQDAATTWTEAKEK
;
A
#
# COMPACT_ATOMS: atom_id res chain seq x y z
N MET A 1 13.50 -17.90 -33.29
CA MET A 1 12.06 -17.97 -32.92
C MET A 1 11.51 -16.55 -32.87
N ARG A 2 10.50 -16.19 -33.66
CA ARG A 2 9.94 -14.82 -33.68
C ARG A 2 8.76 -14.76 -32.70
N VAL A 3 8.82 -13.85 -31.74
CA VAL A 3 7.71 -13.59 -30.81
C VAL A 3 6.55 -12.99 -31.60
N THR A 4 5.38 -13.63 -31.53
CA THR A 4 4.18 -13.17 -32.24
C THR A 4 3.33 -12.25 -31.34
N GLU A 5 2.40 -11.52 -31.93
CA GLU A 5 1.50 -10.64 -31.18
C GLU A 5 0.56 -11.40 -30.23
N ARG A 6 0.24 -12.66 -30.58
CA ARG A 6 -0.48 -13.59 -29.72
C ARG A 6 0.32 -13.93 -28.46
N ASP A 7 1.64 -14.09 -28.60
CA ASP A 7 2.53 -14.41 -27.49
C ASP A 7 2.62 -13.24 -26.52
N LYS A 8 2.69 -12.00 -27.03
CA LYS A 8 2.66 -10.78 -26.21
C LYS A 8 1.36 -10.67 -25.41
N ARG A 9 0.20 -10.88 -26.05
CA ARG A 9 -1.12 -10.84 -25.36
C ARG A 9 -1.25 -11.91 -24.28
N ARG A 10 -0.74 -13.11 -24.54
CA ARG A 10 -0.70 -14.18 -23.52
C ARG A 10 0.20 -13.81 -22.36
N LEU A 11 1.35 -13.22 -22.63
CA LEU A 11 2.27 -12.76 -21.59
C LEU A 11 1.60 -11.70 -20.71
N ASP A 12 0.97 -10.69 -21.32
CA ASP A 12 0.25 -9.63 -20.60
C ASP A 12 -0.89 -10.18 -19.74
N ALA A 13 -1.66 -11.14 -20.24
CA ALA A 13 -2.74 -11.78 -19.48
C ALA A 13 -2.19 -12.54 -18.27
N ILE A 14 -1.09 -13.28 -18.43
CA ILE A 14 -0.42 -14.01 -17.35
C ILE A 14 0.17 -13.02 -16.33
N THR A 15 0.85 -11.97 -16.79
CA THR A 15 1.39 -10.92 -15.92
C THR A 15 0.29 -10.20 -15.15
N THR A 16 -0.86 -9.93 -15.76
CA THR A 16 -2.01 -9.30 -15.09
C THR A 16 -2.64 -10.23 -14.05
N ALA A 17 -2.68 -11.53 -14.31
CA ALA A 17 -3.18 -12.52 -13.36
C ALA A 17 -2.25 -12.68 -12.13
N ILE A 18 -0.92 -12.68 -12.35
CA ILE A 18 0.08 -12.86 -11.29
C ILE A 18 0.32 -11.56 -10.51
N LYS A 19 0.36 -10.43 -11.21
CA LYS A 19 0.61 -9.10 -10.66
C LYS A 19 -0.44 -8.11 -11.19
N PRO A 20 -1.66 -8.13 -10.62
CA PRO A 20 -2.68 -7.15 -10.97
C PRO A 20 -2.16 -5.73 -10.80
N ARG A 21 -2.65 -4.78 -11.60
CA ARG A 21 -2.25 -3.35 -11.48
C ARG A 21 -2.55 -2.76 -10.09
N THR A 22 -3.52 -3.33 -9.39
CA THR A 22 -3.89 -2.96 -8.02
C THR A 22 -3.04 -3.63 -6.94
N SER A 23 -2.16 -4.58 -7.30
CA SER A 23 -1.27 -5.25 -6.35
C SER A 23 -0.24 -4.30 -5.77
N LEU A 24 0.18 -4.58 -4.53
CA LEU A 24 1.24 -3.81 -3.87
C LEU A 24 2.54 -3.81 -4.69
N ALA A 25 2.89 -4.94 -5.31
CA ALA A 25 4.08 -5.05 -6.16
C ALA A 25 4.01 -4.11 -7.39
N ALA A 26 2.87 -4.07 -8.09
CA ALA A 26 2.67 -3.13 -9.19
C ALA A 26 2.71 -1.67 -8.72
N ARG A 27 2.16 -1.38 -7.53
CA ARG A 27 2.19 -0.03 -6.94
C ARG A 27 3.59 0.40 -6.51
N ILE A 28 4.42 -0.51 -5.99
CA ILE A 28 5.84 -0.24 -5.69
C ILE A 28 6.62 0.07 -6.97
N GLU A 29 6.35 -0.64 -8.06
CA GLU A 29 6.98 -0.37 -9.36
C GLU A 29 6.58 1.00 -9.92
N SER A 30 5.37 1.48 -9.62
CA SER A 30 4.89 2.80 -10.04
C SER A 30 5.54 3.99 -9.31
N LEU A 31 6.26 3.73 -8.21
CA LEU A 31 6.98 4.78 -7.48
C LEU A 31 8.13 5.35 -8.31
N THR A 32 8.32 6.67 -8.22
CA THR A 32 9.54 7.31 -8.73
C THR A 32 10.77 6.83 -7.96
N GLU A 33 11.96 7.02 -8.52
CA GLU A 33 13.20 6.59 -7.86
C GLU A 33 13.37 7.20 -6.46
N THR A 34 13.07 8.50 -6.32
CA THR A 34 13.09 9.19 -5.01
C THR A 34 12.06 8.61 -4.04
N GLN A 35 10.86 8.29 -4.51
CA GLN A 35 9.82 7.67 -3.68
C GLN A 35 10.20 6.25 -3.26
N ARG A 36 10.83 5.48 -4.16
CA ARG A 36 11.32 4.14 -3.88
C ARG A 36 12.43 4.16 -2.84
N ALA A 37 13.39 5.08 -2.96
CA ALA A 37 14.43 5.28 -1.96
C ALA A 37 13.85 5.65 -0.59
N ALA A 38 12.87 6.55 -0.55
CA ALA A 38 12.18 6.92 0.68
C ALA A 38 11.40 5.74 1.30
N TYR A 39 10.73 4.93 0.48
CA TYR A 39 10.04 3.71 0.93
C TYR A 39 11.02 2.68 1.49
N GLU A 40 12.14 2.44 0.80
CA GLU A 40 13.18 1.50 1.22
C GLU A 40 13.80 1.92 2.56
N HIS A 41 14.13 3.20 2.72
CA HIS A 41 14.63 3.74 3.97
C HIS A 41 13.60 3.62 5.11
N TRP A 42 12.32 3.90 4.83
CA TRP A 42 11.25 3.65 5.80
C TRP A 42 11.15 2.16 6.17
N ARG A 43 11.22 1.24 5.20
CA ARG A 43 11.15 -0.20 5.41
C ARG A 43 12.27 -0.67 6.36
N GLN A 44 13.50 -0.21 6.12
CA GLN A 44 14.65 -0.53 6.98
C GLN A 44 14.42 -0.02 8.41
N ARG A 45 14.00 1.23 8.58
CA ARG A 45 13.68 1.80 9.90
C ARG A 45 12.55 1.04 10.60
N GLN A 46 11.52 0.64 9.85
CA GLN A 46 10.40 -0.13 10.39
C GLN A 46 10.84 -1.52 10.85
N SER A 47 11.67 -2.21 10.08
CA SER A 47 12.24 -3.50 10.48
C SER A 47 13.13 -3.39 11.71
N GLU A 48 13.96 -2.35 11.80
CA GLU A 48 14.78 -2.06 12.99
C GLU A 48 13.90 -1.81 14.21
N PHE A 49 12.88 -0.97 14.07
CA PHE A 49 11.90 -0.68 15.12
C PHE A 49 11.20 -1.94 15.62
N LEU A 50 10.70 -2.81 14.73
CA LEU A 50 10.04 -4.05 15.11
C LEU A 50 11.00 -5.04 15.80
N ARG A 51 12.29 -5.00 15.48
CA ARG A 51 13.30 -5.80 16.19
C ARG A 51 13.52 -5.31 17.62
N GLN A 52 13.46 -3.99 17.83
CA GLN A 52 13.60 -3.36 19.15
C GLN A 52 12.34 -3.51 20.02
N HIS A 53 11.17 -3.69 19.39
CA HIS A 53 9.88 -3.88 20.05
C HIS A 53 9.21 -5.18 19.58
N PRO A 54 9.72 -6.36 19.99
CA PRO A 54 9.27 -7.67 19.49
C PRO A 54 7.87 -8.08 19.97
N GLY A 55 7.23 -7.31 20.87
CA GLY A 55 5.85 -7.54 21.29
C GLY A 55 4.86 -6.81 20.38
N ASP A 56 4.00 -7.56 19.69
CA ASP A 56 3.00 -7.00 18.76
C ASP A 56 2.12 -5.92 19.40
N GLY A 57 1.70 -6.13 20.65
CA GLY A 57 0.91 -5.15 21.40
C GLY A 57 1.68 -3.88 21.78
N GLU A 58 2.97 -4.03 22.10
CA GLU A 58 3.84 -2.89 22.42
C GLU A 58 4.12 -2.07 21.16
N ALA A 59 4.56 -2.73 20.08
CA ALA A 59 4.81 -2.10 18.79
C ALA A 59 3.55 -1.37 18.27
N TYR A 60 2.38 -1.97 18.43
CA TYR A 60 1.10 -1.34 18.09
C TYR A 60 0.84 -0.08 18.94
N ALA A 61 1.06 -0.13 20.25
CA ALA A 61 0.91 1.03 21.12
C ALA A 61 1.88 2.17 20.73
N TRP A 62 3.12 1.87 20.35
CA TRP A 62 4.08 2.86 19.85
C TRP A 62 3.63 3.51 18.52
N HIS A 63 2.99 2.75 17.62
CA HIS A 63 2.36 3.28 16.40
C HIS A 63 1.24 4.26 16.73
N LEU A 64 0.33 3.90 17.64
CA LEU A 64 -0.76 4.78 18.07
C LEU A 64 -0.26 6.07 18.72
N ASN A 65 0.83 5.99 19.49
CA ASN A 65 1.46 7.15 20.10
C ASN A 65 2.33 7.98 19.12
N GLY A 66 2.37 7.60 17.84
CA GLY A 66 3.09 8.33 16.80
C GLY A 66 4.61 8.25 16.89
N ARG A 67 5.14 7.29 17.65
CA ARG A 67 6.58 7.13 17.90
C ARG A 67 7.26 6.13 16.97
N ALA A 68 6.48 5.34 16.24
CA ALA A 68 7.01 4.44 15.22
C ALA A 68 7.39 5.18 13.92
N PRO A 69 8.29 4.60 13.09
CA PRO A 69 8.64 5.16 11.79
C PRO A 69 7.42 5.39 10.88
N ARG A 70 7.22 6.63 10.45
CA ARG A 70 6.10 7.01 9.57
C ARG A 70 6.52 7.01 8.11
N LEU A 71 5.71 6.36 7.28
CA LEU A 71 5.77 6.52 5.83
C LEU A 71 5.06 7.82 5.43
N SER A 72 5.56 8.54 4.43
CA SER A 72 4.92 9.77 3.97
C SER A 72 3.52 9.48 3.42
N GLU A 73 2.57 10.38 3.68
CA GLU A 73 1.17 10.21 3.23
C GLU A 73 1.06 10.08 1.70
N ARG A 74 1.94 10.77 0.96
CA ARG A 74 2.01 10.63 -0.49
C ARG A 74 2.37 9.21 -0.94
N ILE A 75 3.37 8.58 -0.31
CA ILE A 75 3.76 7.21 -0.67
C ILE A 75 2.70 6.22 -0.18
N LYS A 76 2.15 6.42 1.03
CA LYS A 76 1.03 5.60 1.53
C LYS A 76 -0.16 5.61 0.58
N SER A 77 -0.56 6.78 0.09
CA SER A 77 -1.69 6.89 -0.84
C SER A 77 -1.45 6.14 -2.15
N ILE A 78 -0.22 6.15 -2.67
CA ILE A 78 0.12 5.40 -3.89
C ILE A 78 0.09 3.89 -3.63
N LEU A 79 0.63 3.44 -2.48
CA LEU A 79 0.76 2.01 -2.16
C LEU A 79 -0.55 1.37 -1.69
N PHE A 80 -1.33 2.07 -0.87
CA PHE A 80 -2.51 1.52 -0.19
C PHE A 80 -3.82 2.10 -0.69
N GLY A 81 -3.79 3.17 -1.49
CA GLY A 81 -4.98 3.93 -1.87
C GLY A 81 -5.24 5.10 -0.94
N ALA A 82 -6.20 5.96 -1.28
CA ALA A 82 -6.60 7.05 -0.42
C ALA A 82 -7.14 6.49 0.91
N VAL A 83 -6.67 7.04 2.02
CA VAL A 83 -7.22 6.71 3.34
C VAL A 83 -8.62 7.30 3.40
N VAL A 84 -9.63 6.43 3.50
CA VAL A 84 -11.01 6.85 3.67
C VAL A 84 -11.16 7.35 5.10
N HIS A 85 -11.45 8.64 5.25
CA HIS A 85 -11.74 9.23 6.55
C HIS A 85 -13.23 9.05 6.85
N ILE A 86 -13.56 8.16 7.78
CA ILE A 86 -14.91 7.98 8.29
C ILE A 86 -14.97 8.71 9.64
N PRO A 87 -15.79 9.77 9.78
CA PRO A 87 -15.96 10.46 11.06
C PRO A 87 -16.47 9.51 12.16
N SER A 88 -16.07 9.75 13.40
CA SER A 88 -16.48 8.94 14.56
C SER A 88 -17.98 8.96 14.82
N GLU A 89 -18.64 10.03 14.40
CA GLU A 89 -20.06 10.30 14.51
C GLU A 89 -20.87 9.79 13.32
N ALA A 90 -20.20 9.23 12.29
CA ALA A 90 -20.90 8.68 11.13
C ALA A 90 -21.74 7.46 11.54
N THR A 91 -22.97 7.38 11.02
CA THR A 91 -23.75 6.17 11.17
C THR A 91 -23.09 5.02 10.41
N GLU A 92 -23.38 3.76 10.78
CA GLU A 92 -22.87 2.60 10.05
C GLU A 92 -23.20 2.66 8.55
N GLN A 93 -24.36 3.23 8.20
CA GLN A 93 -24.81 3.37 6.83
C GLN A 93 -24.03 4.45 6.06
N ASP A 94 -23.69 5.56 6.71
CA ASP A 94 -22.83 6.60 6.12
C ASP A 94 -21.40 6.06 5.91
N ALA A 95 -20.89 5.31 6.89
CA ALA A 95 -19.60 4.65 6.81
C ALA A 95 -19.55 3.63 5.66
N ALA A 96 -20.58 2.79 5.53
CA ALA A 96 -20.69 1.80 4.45
C ALA A 96 -20.75 2.45 3.06
N THR A 97 -21.50 3.54 2.93
CA THR A 97 -21.62 4.30 1.67
C THR A 97 -20.28 4.93 1.29
N THR A 98 -19.65 5.65 2.22
CA THR A 98 -18.34 6.30 2.02
C THR A 98 -17.27 5.28 1.63
N TRP A 99 -17.29 4.08 2.24
CA TRP A 99 -16.35 3.01 1.92
C TRP A 99 -16.56 2.42 0.53
N THR A 100 -17.82 2.24 0.11
CA THR A 100 -18.16 1.71 -1.21
C THR A 100 -17.75 2.67 -2.31
N GLU A 101 -18.06 3.96 -2.16
CA GLU A 101 -17.67 5.01 -3.11
C GLU A 101 -16.14 5.18 -3.22
N ALA A 102 -15.41 4.98 -2.12
CA ALA A 102 -13.95 5.05 -2.13
C ALA A 102 -13.28 3.84 -2.79
N LYS A 103 -13.95 2.68 -2.87
CA LYS A 103 -13.45 1.49 -3.57
C LYS A 103 -13.64 1.56 -5.09
N GLU A 104 -14.59 2.37 -5.56
CA GLU A 104 -14.91 2.51 -6.98
C GLU A 104 -14.09 3.59 -7.71
N LYS A 105 -13.29 4.37 -6.99
CA LYS A 105 -12.34 5.37 -7.52
C LYS A 105 -10.91 4.84 -7.61
#